data_AF-A0A849GAS9-F1
#
_entry.id   AF-A0A849GAS9-F1
#
_cell.length_a   1.000
_cell.length_b   1.000
_cell.length_c   1.000
_cell.angle_alpha   90.00
_cell.angle_beta   90.00
_cell.angle_gamma   90.00
#
_symmetry.space_group_name_H-M   'P 1'
#
loop_
_entity.id
_entity.type
_entity.pdbx_description
1 polymer ?
#
loop_
_entity_poly.entity_id
_entity_poly.type
_entity_poly.pdbx_seq_one_letter_code
_entity_poly.pdbx_strand_id
1 'polypeptide(L)' 'HHLLTPQAADLLEDCWIEAGVRGREKPSDHVPVWVDLAA' A
#
# COMPACT_ATOMS: atom_id res chain seq x y z
N HIS A 1 -5.07 -5.16 -0.36
CA HIS A 1 -4.79 -5.70 0.97
C HIS A 1 -3.46 -6.43 0.91
N HIS A 2 -2.60 -6.22 1.91
CA HIS A 2 -1.36 -6.97 2.07
C HIS A 2 -1.50 -7.87 3.28
N LEU A 3 -1.37 -9.18 3.08
CA LEU A 3 -1.36 -10.17 4.14
C LEU A 3 0.08 -10.61 4.33
N LEU A 4 0.61 -10.38 5.52
CA LEU A 4 2.02 -10.59 5.83
C LEU A 4 2.21 -11.84 6.68
N THR A 5 3.33 -12.53 6.46
CA THR A 5 3.82 -13.50 7.46
C THR A 5 4.27 -12.74 8.72
N PRO A 6 4.40 -13.41 9.88
CA PRO A 6 4.89 -12.76 11.09
C PRO A 6 6.22 -12.02 10.88
N GLN A 7 7.17 -12.64 10.18
CA GLN A 7 8.49 -12.04 9.93
C GLN A 7 8.43 -10.77 9.10
N ALA A 8 7.49 -10.68 8.15
CA ALA A 8 7.31 -9.47 7.34
C ALA A 8 6.52 -8.40 8.10
N ALA A 9 5.57 -8.81 8.95
CA ALA A 9 4.83 -7.88 9.82
C ALA A 9 5.75 -7.23 10.86
N ASP A 10 6.73 -7.96 11.38
CA ASP A 10 7.74 -7.42 12.30
C ASP A 10 8.63 -6.32 11.67
N LEU A 11 8.72 -6.31 10.33
CA LEU A 11 9.48 -5.31 9.56
C LEU A 11 8.61 -4.15 9.06
N LEU A 12 7.30 -4.12 9.33
CA LEU A 12 6.40 -3.12 8.77
C LEU A 12 6.64 -1.74 9.41
N GLU A 13 7.07 -0.78 8.60
CA GLU A 13 7.32 0.60 9.02
C GLU A 13 6.11 1.52 8.74
N ASP A 14 5.49 1.38 7.56
CA ASP A 14 4.31 2.16 7.19
C ASP A 14 3.41 1.41 6.21
N CYS A 15 2.14 1.80 6.12
CA CYS A 15 1.23 1.38 5.07
C CYS A 15 0.23 2.48 4.70
N TRP A 16 0.00 2.66 3.42
CA TRP A 16 -0.92 3.68 2.93
C TRP A 16 -1.55 3.29 1.61
N ILE A 17 -2.54 4.09 1.21
CA ILE A 17 -3.17 4.03 -0.11
C ILE A 17 -2.83 5.28 -0.90
N GLU A 18 -2.58 5.14 -2.19
CA GLU A 18 -2.34 6.28 -3.06
C GLU A 18 -3.68 6.87 -3.54
N ALA A 19 -4.42 7.51 -2.64
CA ALA A 19 -5.76 8.03 -2.91
C ALA A 19 -5.78 9.11 -3.99
N GLY A 20 -4.70 9.89 -4.13
CA GLY A 20 -4.58 10.95 -5.13
C GLY A 20 -4.66 10.44 -6.58
N VAL A 21 -4.34 9.17 -6.83
CA VAL A 21 -4.46 8.57 -8.18
C VAL A 21 -5.91 8.48 -8.65
N ARG A 22 -6.88 8.41 -7.73
CA ARG A 22 -8.30 8.35 -8.08
C ARG A 22 -8.84 9.65 -8.67
N GLY A 23 -8.18 10.79 -8.43
CA GLY A 23 -8.56 12.11 -8.97
C GLY A 23 -8.05 12.42 -10.37
N ARG A 24 -7.32 11.49 -11.01
CA ARG A 24 -6.73 11.69 -12.35
C ARG A 24 -7.76 11.50 -13.45
N GLU A 25 -7.43 11.93 -14.67
CA GLU A 25 -8.28 11.68 -15.84
C GLU A 25 -8.33 10.18 -16.17
N LYS A 26 -9.54 9.62 -16.32
CA LYS A 26 -9.81 8.19 -16.54
C LYS A 26 -9.08 7.28 -15.54
N PRO A 27 -9.38 7.42 -14.23
CA PRO A 27 -8.70 6.64 -13.22
C PRO A 27 -9.21 5.19 -13.21
N SER A 28 -8.38 4.28 -12.70
CA SER A 28 -8.82 2.92 -12.35
C SER A 28 -9.84 2.94 -11.21
N ASP A 29 -10.67 1.90 -11.15
CA ASP A 29 -11.60 1.68 -10.04
C ASP A 29 -10.93 1.27 -8.72
N HIS A 30 -9.63 0.98 -8.76
CA HIS A 30 -8.81 0.69 -7.58
C HIS A 30 -7.64 1.66 -7.46
N VAL A 31 -7.21 1.90 -6.23
CA VAL A 31 -5.98 2.64 -5.91
C VAL A 31 -4.88 1.68 -5.48
N PRO A 32 -3.60 2.01 -5.75
CA PRO A 32 -2.48 1.27 -5.18
C PRO A 32 -2.49 1.28 -3.66
N VAL A 33 -2.07 0.17 -3.06
CA VAL A 33 -1.82 0.03 -1.63
C VAL A 33 -0.35 -0.31 -1.45
N TRP A 34 0.34 0.41 -0.59
CA TRP A 34 1.76 0.26 -0.35
C TRP A 34 2.02 -0.18 1.09
N VAL A 35 3.15 -0.86 1.28
CA VAL A 35 3.76 -1.13 2.58
C VAL A 35 5.23 -0.75 2.46
N ASP A 36 5.77 -0.13 3.49
CA ASP A 36 7.20 0.09 3.65
C ASP A 36 7.74 -0.91 4.69
N LEU A 37 8.86 -1.57 4.37
CA LEU A 37 9.46 -2.59 5.22
C LEU A 37 10.91 -2.21 5.51
N ALA A 38 11.31 -2.40 6.77
CA ALA A 38 12.70 -2.20 7.20
C ALA A 38 13.68 -3.05 6.37
N ALA A 39 14.85 -2.47 6.08
CA ALA A 39 15.91 -3.07 5.25
C ALA A 39 16.81 -4.06 6.01
#